data_AF-A5KRX1-F1
#
_entry.id   AF-A5KRX1-F1
#
_cell.length_a   1.000
_cell.length_b   1.000
_cell.length_c   1.000
_cell.angle_alpha   90.00
_cell.angle_beta   90.00
_cell.angle_gamma   90.00
#
_symmetry.space_group_name_H-M   'P 1'
#
loop_
_entity.id
_entity.type
_entity.pdbx_description
1 polymer ?
#
loop_
_entity_poly.entity_id
_entity_poly.type
_entity_poly.pdbx_seq_one_letter_code
_entity_poly.pdbx_strand_id
1 'polypeptide(L)'
;MVTIDDKLKLDTLVALNGVVKALELRFPDHNGPFEYCTRLAEETGELIEVIYESKDGITSEEQKNHLIKEQQDVLRVVLGIVGIYQLEEEFPNTLEVFDSANDPENAIEYIVRLGVASGELASAVNHAAGMGVKKEKHGEGADRQVLERAKEVAQVVAWMVRYFNVETELEEQIAGAYRDYRGKGFIQNNI
;
A
#
# COMPACT_ATOMS: atom_id res chain seq x y z
N MET A 1 -15.16 -33.79 -7.81
CA MET A 1 -15.74 -32.44 -7.79
C MET A 1 -14.59 -31.50 -7.48
N VAL A 2 -14.02 -30.85 -8.49
CA VAL A 2 -12.93 -29.89 -8.28
C VAL A 2 -13.61 -28.56 -7.99
N THR A 3 -13.47 -28.07 -6.76
CA THR A 3 -13.90 -26.72 -6.39
C THR A 3 -13.08 -25.74 -7.20
N ILE A 4 -13.77 -24.94 -8.01
CA ILE A 4 -13.21 -23.88 -8.82
C ILE A 4 -12.85 -22.74 -7.86
N ASP A 5 -11.68 -22.78 -7.20
CA ASP A 5 -11.08 -21.58 -6.60
C ASP A 5 -9.60 -21.67 -6.14
N ASP A 6 -8.85 -22.74 -6.45
CA ASP A 6 -7.49 -22.93 -5.90
C ASP A 6 -6.31 -22.63 -6.86
N LYS A 7 -6.51 -21.90 -7.98
CA LYS A 7 -5.44 -21.76 -8.99
C LYS A 7 -5.24 -20.41 -9.69
N LEU A 8 -5.89 -19.32 -9.25
CA LEU A 8 -5.39 -18.00 -9.62
C LEU A 8 -4.48 -17.52 -8.49
N LYS A 9 -3.16 -17.57 -8.70
CA LYS A 9 -2.23 -16.76 -7.91
C LYS A 9 -2.53 -15.32 -8.33
N LEU A 10 -3.43 -14.66 -7.60
CA LEU A 10 -3.76 -13.26 -7.84
C LEU A 10 -2.54 -12.43 -7.46
N ASP A 11 -2.17 -11.46 -8.29
CA ASP A 11 -1.05 -10.60 -7.96
C ASP A 11 -1.31 -9.85 -6.65
N THR A 12 -0.29 -9.72 -5.82
CA THR A 12 -0.41 -9.28 -4.42
C THR A 12 -1.11 -7.93 -4.28
N LEU A 13 -0.79 -6.96 -5.15
CA LEU A 13 -1.41 -5.63 -5.10
C LEU A 13 -2.79 -5.60 -5.74
N VAL A 14 -3.09 -6.51 -6.68
CA VAL A 14 -4.45 -6.69 -7.21
C VAL A 14 -5.38 -7.21 -6.10
N ALA A 15 -4.94 -8.23 -5.36
CA ALA A 15 -5.67 -8.75 -4.21
C ALA A 15 -5.89 -7.65 -3.16
N LEU A 16 -4.84 -6.91 -2.82
CA LEU A 16 -4.93 -5.84 -1.82
C LEU A 16 -5.84 -4.69 -2.30
N ASN A 17 -5.79 -4.31 -3.58
CA ASN A 17 -6.68 -3.29 -4.14
C ASN A 17 -8.15 -3.74 -4.07
N GLY A 18 -8.42 -5.03 -4.30
CA GLY A 18 -9.75 -5.61 -4.07
C GLY A 18 -10.23 -5.44 -2.62
N VAL A 19 -9.34 -5.62 -1.64
CA VAL A 19 -9.62 -5.38 -0.22
C VAL A 19 -9.89 -3.89 0.05
N VAL A 20 -9.10 -2.99 -0.53
CA VAL A 20 -9.32 -1.53 -0.40
C VAL A 20 -10.70 -1.14 -0.93
N LYS A 21 -11.06 -1.58 -2.14
CA LYS A 21 -12.38 -1.31 -2.72
C LYS A 21 -13.52 -1.88 -1.87
N ALA A 22 -13.33 -3.08 -1.31
CA ALA A 22 -14.29 -3.67 -0.38
C ALA A 22 -14.46 -2.85 0.90
N LEU A 23 -13.37 -2.31 1.44
CA LEU A 23 -13.39 -1.42 2.61
C LEU A 23 -14.11 -0.11 2.32
N GLU A 24 -13.85 0.52 1.18
CA GLU A 24 -14.51 1.75 0.76
C GLU A 24 -16.02 1.54 0.54
N LEU A 25 -16.42 0.40 -0.01
CA LEU A 25 -17.85 0.03 -0.12
C LEU A 25 -18.50 -0.17 1.24
N ARG A 26 -17.77 -0.75 2.21
CA ARG A 26 -18.27 -1.02 3.55
C ARG A 26 -18.32 0.24 4.42
N PHE A 27 -17.38 1.16 4.22
CA PHE A 27 -17.19 2.40 4.96
C PHE A 27 -17.02 3.57 3.97
N PRO A 28 -18.12 4.08 3.39
CA PRO A 28 -18.07 5.03 2.27
C PRO A 28 -17.65 6.44 2.68
N ASP A 29 -17.80 6.78 3.95
CA ASP A 29 -17.45 8.10 4.47
C ASP A 29 -15.93 8.22 4.72
N HIS A 30 -15.41 9.45 4.67
CA HIS A 30 -14.03 9.78 5.05
C HIS A 30 -12.94 9.14 4.18
N ASN A 31 -13.16 9.06 2.85
CA ASN A 31 -12.18 8.56 1.88
C ASN A 31 -11.68 9.67 0.92
N GLY A 32 -11.58 10.90 1.41
CA GLY A 32 -11.06 12.02 0.63
C GLY A 32 -9.53 12.15 0.69
N PRO A 33 -8.95 13.05 -0.10
CA PRO A 33 -7.49 13.29 -0.10
C PRO A 33 -6.93 13.64 1.28
N PHE A 34 -7.67 14.43 2.08
CA PHE A 34 -7.24 14.82 3.42
C PHE A 34 -7.19 13.63 4.36
N GLU A 35 -8.25 12.81 4.37
CA GLU A 35 -8.34 11.63 5.21
C GLU A 35 -7.28 10.59 4.85
N TYR A 36 -7.00 10.40 3.56
CA TYR A 36 -5.91 9.53 3.11
C TYR A 36 -4.53 10.07 3.50
N CYS A 37 -4.30 11.39 3.50
CA CYS A 37 -3.06 11.95 4.03
C CYS A 37 -2.91 11.71 5.54
N THR A 38 -4.00 11.81 6.32
CA THR A 38 -3.97 11.52 7.76
C THR A 38 -3.66 10.04 8.01
N ARG A 39 -4.35 9.13 7.32
CA ARG A 39 -4.07 7.68 7.40
C ARG A 39 -2.64 7.38 6.98
N LEU A 40 -2.14 8.00 5.91
CA LEU A 40 -0.76 7.78 5.47
C LEU A 40 0.24 8.13 6.58
N ALA A 41 0.04 9.26 7.27
CA ALA A 41 0.91 9.66 8.37
C ALA A 41 0.81 8.69 9.57
N GLU A 42 -0.40 8.22 9.90
CA GLU A 42 -0.65 7.26 10.98
C GLU A 42 0.02 5.90 10.67
N GLU A 43 -0.35 5.25 9.56
CA GLU A 43 0.17 3.94 9.20
C GLU A 43 1.69 3.96 8.94
N THR A 44 2.22 5.07 8.41
CA THR A 44 3.68 5.24 8.27
C THR A 44 4.36 5.29 9.63
N GLY A 45 3.78 6.00 10.61
CA GLY A 45 4.31 6.09 11.96
C GLY A 45 4.33 4.74 12.66
N GLU A 46 3.23 3.98 12.55
CA GLU A 46 3.13 2.62 13.11
C GLU A 46 4.18 1.69 12.47
N LEU A 47 4.31 1.70 11.14
CA LEU A 47 5.33 0.89 10.47
C LEU A 47 6.75 1.29 10.88
N ILE A 48 7.05 2.58 11.02
CA ILE A 48 8.36 3.06 11.49
C ILE A 48 8.66 2.55 12.90
N GLU A 49 7.68 2.57 13.80
CA GLU A 49 7.83 2.05 15.17
C GLU A 49 8.22 0.58 15.15
N VAL A 50 7.47 -0.26 14.41
CA VAL A 50 7.75 -1.69 14.33
C VAL A 50 9.10 -2.00 13.69
N ILE A 51 9.53 -1.22 12.69
CA ILE A 51 10.88 -1.35 12.09
C ILE A 51 11.96 -1.00 13.11
N TYR A 52 11.77 0.06 13.89
CA TYR A 52 12.74 0.48 14.90
C TYR A 52 12.89 -0.58 16.01
N GLU A 53 11.80 -1.21 16.42
CA GLU A 53 11.80 -2.34 17.34
C GLU A 53 12.50 -3.57 16.74
N SER A 54 12.36 -3.77 15.42
CA SER A 54 12.91 -4.90 14.67
C SER A 54 14.31 -4.63 14.08
N LYS A 55 14.96 -3.50 14.42
CA LYS A 55 16.22 -3.06 13.79
C LYS A 55 17.39 -4.03 13.96
N ASP A 56 17.36 -4.82 15.04
CA ASP A 56 18.37 -5.83 15.37
C ASP A 56 17.93 -7.24 14.91
N GLY A 57 16.85 -7.33 14.13
CA GLY A 57 16.20 -8.55 13.68
C GLY A 57 14.84 -8.78 14.35
N ILE A 58 14.07 -9.69 13.75
CA ILE A 58 12.78 -10.15 14.29
C ILE A 58 13.06 -11.20 15.38
N THR A 59 12.49 -10.98 16.57
CA THR A 59 12.74 -11.81 17.76
C THR A 59 11.56 -12.68 18.17
N SER A 60 10.37 -12.41 17.63
CA SER A 60 9.15 -13.17 17.93
C SER A 60 8.19 -13.20 16.74
N GLU A 61 7.29 -14.19 16.74
CA GLU A 61 6.23 -14.28 15.74
C GLU A 61 5.21 -13.13 15.87
N GLU A 62 5.01 -12.62 17.09
CA GLU A 62 4.17 -11.46 17.34
C GLU A 62 4.74 -10.20 16.67
N GLN A 63 6.04 -9.97 16.82
CA GLN A 63 6.75 -8.86 16.17
C GLN A 63 6.68 -8.99 14.63
N LYS A 64 6.85 -10.20 14.11
CA LYS A 64 6.73 -10.49 12.67
C LYS A 64 5.33 -10.18 12.14
N ASN A 65 4.30 -10.67 12.82
CA ASN A 65 2.91 -10.45 12.42
C ASN A 65 2.53 -8.96 12.50
N HIS A 66 3.04 -8.26 13.50
CA HIS A 66 2.85 -6.81 13.64
C HIS A 66 3.50 -6.07 12.46
N LEU A 67 4.74 -6.43 12.10
CA LEU A 67 5.42 -5.84 10.94
C LEU A 67 4.65 -6.06 9.63
N ILE A 68 4.16 -7.28 9.41
CA ILE A 68 3.40 -7.63 8.20
C ILE A 68 2.09 -6.85 8.14
N LYS A 69 1.37 -6.73 9.27
CA LYS A 69 0.18 -5.88 9.38
C LYS A 69 0.52 -4.45 8.95
N GLU A 70 1.54 -3.82 9.54
CA GLU A 70 1.82 -2.41 9.24
C GLU A 70 2.33 -2.19 7.81
N GLN A 71 3.07 -3.14 7.23
CA GLN A 71 3.41 -3.12 5.80
C GLN A 71 2.16 -3.16 4.92
N GLN A 72 1.22 -4.07 5.23
CA GLN A 72 -0.05 -4.14 4.52
C GLN A 72 -0.87 -2.86 4.68
N ASP A 73 -0.92 -2.29 5.88
CA ASP A 73 -1.74 -1.14 6.21
C ASP A 73 -1.28 0.11 5.44
N VAL A 74 0.03 0.35 5.35
CA VAL A 74 0.62 1.38 4.47
C VAL A 74 0.28 1.12 3.00
N LEU A 75 0.44 -0.10 2.49
CA LEU A 75 0.12 -0.42 1.09
C LEU A 75 -1.36 -0.20 0.77
N ARG A 76 -2.27 -0.50 1.70
CA ARG A 76 -3.70 -0.21 1.53
C ARG A 76 -3.96 1.27 1.37
N VAL A 77 -3.32 2.11 2.19
CA VAL A 77 -3.46 3.57 2.11
C VAL A 77 -2.93 4.08 0.78
N VAL A 78 -1.77 3.59 0.33
CA VAL A 78 -1.22 3.92 -0.99
C VAL A 78 -2.19 3.56 -2.11
N LEU A 79 -2.76 2.35 -2.09
CA LEU A 79 -3.73 1.93 -3.11
C LEU A 79 -5.04 2.71 -3.04
N GLY A 80 -5.49 3.10 -1.85
CA GLY A 80 -6.63 4.00 -1.70
C GLY A 80 -6.37 5.38 -2.31
N ILE A 81 -5.17 5.94 -2.10
CA ILE A 81 -4.74 7.17 -2.77
C ILE A 81 -4.74 6.99 -4.30
N VAL A 82 -4.19 5.89 -4.80
CA VAL A 82 -4.20 5.57 -6.24
C VAL A 82 -5.64 5.51 -6.77
N GLY A 83 -6.56 4.90 -6.02
CA GLY A 83 -7.98 4.80 -6.38
C GLY A 83 -8.71 6.13 -6.46
N ILE A 84 -8.55 7.02 -5.47
CA ILE A 84 -9.23 8.33 -5.49
C ILE A 84 -8.79 9.23 -6.66
N TYR A 85 -7.58 9.00 -7.19
CA TYR A 85 -7.04 9.70 -8.36
C TYR A 85 -7.24 8.91 -9.66
N GLN A 86 -7.88 7.73 -9.63
CA GLN A 86 -8.16 6.87 -10.80
C GLN A 86 -6.89 6.42 -11.54
N LEU A 87 -5.86 6.07 -10.78
CA LEU A 87 -4.53 5.73 -11.28
C LEU A 87 -4.25 4.22 -11.27
N GLU A 88 -5.26 3.38 -11.00
CA GLU A 88 -5.04 1.94 -10.77
C GLU A 88 -4.48 1.22 -12.00
N GLU A 89 -4.82 1.65 -13.21
CA GLU A 89 -4.33 1.02 -14.46
C GLU A 89 -2.82 1.22 -14.67
N GLU A 90 -2.25 2.28 -14.10
CA GLU A 90 -0.82 2.62 -14.22
C GLU A 90 0.00 2.18 -12.99
N PHE A 91 -0.67 1.71 -11.94
CA PHE A 91 -0.03 1.23 -10.73
C PHE A 91 0.36 -0.24 -10.88
N PRO A 92 1.53 -0.68 -10.37
CA PRO A 92 1.93 -2.07 -10.50
C PRO A 92 1.01 -3.05 -9.77
N ASN A 93 0.86 -4.24 -10.34
CA ASN A 93 0.02 -5.31 -9.79
C ASN A 93 0.71 -6.17 -8.73
N THR A 94 2.05 -6.17 -8.69
CA THR A 94 2.86 -7.00 -7.77
C THR A 94 3.99 -6.19 -7.16
N LEU A 95 4.46 -6.58 -5.96
CA LEU A 95 5.63 -5.97 -5.32
C LEU A 95 6.96 -6.38 -5.99
N GLU A 96 6.97 -7.46 -6.79
CA GLU A 96 8.16 -7.97 -7.48
C GLU A 96 8.73 -7.00 -8.52
N VAL A 97 7.93 -6.07 -9.05
CA VAL A 97 8.41 -5.10 -10.05
C VAL A 97 9.35 -4.04 -9.47
N PHE A 98 9.36 -3.86 -8.15
CA PHE A 98 10.18 -2.86 -7.50
C PHE A 98 11.59 -3.42 -7.34
N ASP A 99 12.54 -2.90 -8.12
CA ASP A 99 13.94 -3.34 -8.17
C ASP A 99 14.64 -3.20 -6.82
N SER A 100 15.46 -4.18 -6.45
CA SER A 100 16.29 -4.21 -5.24
C SER A 100 17.67 -3.58 -5.40
N ALA A 101 18.03 -3.05 -6.57
CA ALA A 101 19.36 -2.49 -6.85
C ALA A 101 19.78 -1.34 -5.92
N ASN A 102 18.82 -0.73 -5.20
CA ASN A 102 19.06 0.34 -4.25
C ASN A 102 18.52 0.01 -2.84
N ASP A 103 18.42 -1.28 -2.50
CA ASP A 103 17.98 -1.73 -1.17
C ASP A 103 18.84 -1.09 -0.08
N PRO A 104 18.21 -0.46 0.92
CA PRO A 104 18.91 0.04 2.11
C PRO A 104 19.68 -1.04 2.86
N GLU A 105 20.80 -0.66 3.47
CA GLU A 105 21.68 -1.62 4.18
C GLU A 105 21.15 -2.00 5.57
N ASN A 106 20.31 -1.16 6.17
CA ASN A 106 19.84 -1.33 7.55
C ASN A 106 18.45 -0.73 7.77
N ALA A 107 17.80 -1.17 8.85
CA ALA A 107 16.46 -0.74 9.28
C ALA A 107 16.31 0.79 9.44
N ILE A 108 17.36 1.52 9.83
CA ILE A 108 17.29 2.97 10.03
C ILE A 108 17.15 3.69 8.69
N GLU A 109 17.85 3.23 7.65
CA GLU A 109 17.70 3.80 6.32
C GLU A 109 16.31 3.54 5.73
N TYR A 110 15.70 2.38 6.03
CA TYR A 110 14.31 2.10 5.69
C TYR A 110 13.34 3.11 6.33
N ILE A 111 13.51 3.41 7.63
CA ILE A 111 12.72 4.41 8.35
C ILE A 111 12.84 5.79 7.67
N VAL A 112 14.06 6.23 7.35
CA VAL A 112 14.28 7.52 6.71
C VAL A 112 13.60 7.58 5.35
N ARG A 113 13.78 6.56 4.52
CA ARG A 113 13.20 6.52 3.16
C ARG A 113 11.69 6.46 3.19
N LEU A 114 11.10 5.70 4.11
CA LEU A 114 9.65 5.61 4.25
C LEU A 114 9.06 6.95 4.68
N GLY A 115 9.67 7.61 5.67
CA GLY A 115 9.24 8.93 6.13
C GLY A 115 9.32 9.98 5.02
N VAL A 116 10.41 9.98 4.23
CA VAL A 116 10.57 10.89 3.09
C VAL A 116 9.53 10.60 2.01
N ALA A 117 9.43 9.36 1.53
CA ALA A 117 8.51 8.98 0.46
C ALA A 117 7.05 9.27 0.84
N SER A 118 6.66 8.98 2.09
CA SER A 118 5.30 9.23 2.58
C SER A 118 5.00 10.72 2.71
N GLY A 119 5.98 11.52 3.15
CA GLY A 119 5.86 12.99 3.17
C GLY A 119 5.75 13.59 1.77
N GLU A 120 6.51 13.07 0.80
CA GLU A 120 6.44 13.50 -0.60
C GLU A 120 5.11 13.11 -1.25
N LEU A 121 4.58 11.91 -0.96
CA LEU A 121 3.25 11.49 -1.40
C LEU A 121 2.16 12.40 -0.80
N ALA A 122 2.19 12.67 0.51
CA ALA A 122 1.25 13.58 1.15
C ALA A 122 1.30 14.98 0.54
N SER A 123 2.51 15.48 0.23
CA SER A 123 2.71 16.76 -0.46
C SER A 123 2.10 16.75 -1.87
N ALA A 124 2.32 15.69 -2.64
CA ALA A 124 1.76 15.51 -3.98
C ALA A 124 0.22 15.46 -3.94
N VAL A 125 -0.35 14.71 -3.01
CA VAL A 125 -1.81 14.62 -2.80
C VAL A 125 -2.39 15.98 -2.41
N ASN A 126 -1.75 16.70 -1.47
CA ASN A 126 -2.21 18.03 -1.07
C ASN A 126 -2.15 19.03 -2.23
N HIS A 127 -1.08 18.99 -3.03
CA HIS A 127 -0.94 19.82 -4.22
C HIS A 127 -2.03 19.50 -5.26
N ALA A 128 -2.24 18.21 -5.56
CA ALA A 128 -3.25 17.77 -6.51
C ALA A 128 -4.67 18.14 -6.07
N ALA A 129 -5.01 17.95 -4.79
CA ALA A 129 -6.29 18.33 -4.20
C ALA A 129 -6.51 19.85 -4.23
N GLY A 130 -5.48 20.65 -3.90
CA GLY A 130 -5.53 22.12 -3.98
C GLY A 130 -5.61 22.67 -5.40
N MET A 131 -5.27 21.88 -6.42
CA MET A 131 -5.40 22.23 -7.84
C MET A 131 -6.78 21.97 -8.43
N GLY A 132 -7.76 21.43 -7.67
CA GLY A 132 -9.15 21.30 -8.13
C GLY A 132 -9.77 22.62 -8.64
N VAL A 133 -9.26 23.78 -8.17
CA VAL A 133 -9.68 25.13 -8.63
C VAL A 133 -8.92 25.61 -9.89
N LYS A 134 -7.79 24.97 -10.25
CA LYS A 134 -6.89 25.37 -11.36
C LYS A 134 -6.75 24.31 -12.48
N LYS A 135 -7.42 23.15 -12.38
CA LYS A 135 -7.42 22.08 -13.41
C LYS A 135 -7.81 22.58 -14.80
N GLU A 136 -8.61 23.66 -14.90
CA GLU A 136 -9.01 24.27 -16.18
C GLU A 136 -7.88 24.98 -16.96
N LYS A 137 -6.69 25.22 -16.37
CA LYS A 137 -5.63 26.03 -17.01
C LYS A 137 -4.29 25.33 -17.27
N HIS A 138 -3.94 24.24 -16.59
CA HIS A 138 -2.56 23.73 -16.59
C HIS A 138 -2.33 22.21 -16.79
N GLY A 139 -3.35 21.40 -17.08
CA GLY A 139 -3.18 20.01 -17.55
C GLY A 139 -2.74 18.96 -16.51
N GLU A 140 -2.68 17.69 -16.96
CA GLU A 140 -2.58 16.38 -16.24
C GLU A 140 -1.37 16.15 -15.31
N GLY A 141 -0.53 17.16 -15.02
CA GLY A 141 0.77 16.95 -14.37
C GLY A 141 0.73 16.50 -12.89
N ALA A 142 -0.32 16.83 -12.14
CA ALA A 142 -0.41 16.49 -10.71
C ALA A 142 -0.70 15.02 -10.44
N ASP A 143 -1.59 14.44 -11.23
CA ASP A 143 -2.04 13.05 -11.03
C ASP A 143 -0.85 12.11 -11.30
N ARG A 144 0.00 12.44 -12.29
CA ARG A 144 1.29 11.77 -12.52
C ARG A 144 2.25 11.89 -11.34
N GLN A 145 2.33 13.05 -10.68
CA GLN A 145 3.21 13.19 -9.51
C GLN A 145 2.71 12.33 -8.34
N VAL A 146 1.39 12.26 -8.12
CA VAL A 146 0.80 11.35 -7.13
C VAL A 146 1.16 9.89 -7.44
N LEU A 147 1.03 9.47 -8.70
CA LEU A 147 1.37 8.11 -9.12
C LEU A 147 2.83 7.75 -8.81
N GLU A 148 3.77 8.61 -9.19
CA GLU A 148 5.20 8.34 -8.98
C GLU A 148 5.54 8.28 -7.48
N ARG A 149 4.96 9.17 -6.67
CA ARG A 149 5.17 9.13 -5.20
C ARG A 149 4.50 7.95 -4.52
N ALA A 150 3.35 7.50 -5.02
CA ALA A 150 2.70 6.28 -4.57
C ALA A 150 3.59 5.06 -4.84
N LYS A 151 4.21 4.98 -6.03
CA LYS A 151 5.17 3.93 -6.38
C LYS A 151 6.40 3.96 -5.49
N GLU A 152 6.93 5.14 -5.16
CA GLU A 152 8.08 5.28 -4.25
C GLU A 152 7.77 4.72 -2.85
N VAL A 153 6.59 5.01 -2.27
CA VAL A 153 6.20 4.42 -0.97
C VAL A 153 6.08 2.91 -1.08
N ALA A 154 5.37 2.39 -2.09
CA ALA A 154 5.22 0.95 -2.29
C ALA A 154 6.54 0.23 -2.54
N GLN A 155 7.48 0.89 -3.22
CA GLN A 155 8.84 0.39 -3.43
C GLN A 155 9.57 0.23 -2.10
N VAL A 156 9.53 1.25 -1.23
CA VAL A 156 10.18 1.18 0.08
C VAL A 156 9.59 0.05 0.92
N VAL A 157 8.27 -0.15 0.90
CA VAL A 157 7.63 -1.29 1.56
C VAL A 157 8.08 -2.62 0.94
N ALA A 158 8.13 -2.74 -0.39
CA ALA A 158 8.60 -3.95 -1.07
C ALA A 158 10.03 -4.33 -0.65
N TRP A 159 10.92 -3.34 -0.52
CA TRP A 159 12.27 -3.54 -0.03
C TRP A 159 12.30 -4.06 1.42
N MET A 160 11.47 -3.50 2.31
CA MET A 160 11.37 -3.97 3.69
C MET A 160 10.85 -5.40 3.79
N VAL A 161 9.84 -5.76 3.01
CA VAL A 161 9.29 -7.12 2.98
C VAL A 161 10.42 -8.12 2.70
N ARG A 162 11.29 -7.83 1.73
CA ARG A 162 12.47 -8.64 1.42
C ARG A 162 13.53 -8.61 2.51
N TYR A 163 13.84 -7.44 3.04
CA TYR A 163 14.85 -7.28 4.09
C TYR A 163 14.53 -8.13 5.32
N PHE A 164 13.25 -8.19 5.69
CA PHE A 164 12.76 -8.99 6.82
C PHE A 164 12.38 -10.42 6.43
N ASN A 165 12.44 -10.77 5.14
CA ASN A 165 12.08 -12.09 4.60
C ASN A 165 10.66 -12.53 5.03
N VAL A 166 9.67 -11.67 4.76
CA VAL A 166 8.25 -11.86 5.13
C VAL A 166 7.29 -11.86 3.92
N GLU A 167 7.82 -12.06 2.71
CA GLU A 167 7.06 -12.02 1.45
C GLU A 167 5.90 -13.03 1.45
N THR A 168 6.19 -14.27 1.87
CA THR A 168 5.19 -15.35 1.81
C THR A 168 4.05 -15.07 2.78
N GLU A 169 4.39 -14.63 3.99
CA GLU A 169 3.43 -14.35 5.05
C GLU A 169 2.58 -13.12 4.72
N LEU A 170 3.16 -12.10 4.10
CA LEU A 170 2.41 -10.95 3.58
C LEU A 170 1.42 -11.38 2.48
N GLU A 171 1.88 -12.18 1.50
CA GLU A 171 1.01 -12.73 0.44
C GLU A 171 -0.15 -13.53 1.03
N GLU A 172 0.14 -14.38 2.03
CA GLU A 172 -0.87 -15.19 2.72
C GLU A 172 -1.89 -14.35 3.50
N GLN A 173 -1.42 -13.32 4.22
CA GLN A 173 -2.29 -12.40 4.97
C GLN A 173 -3.22 -11.62 4.03
N ILE A 174 -2.69 -11.09 2.93
CA ILE A 174 -3.48 -10.38 1.91
C ILE A 174 -4.49 -11.31 1.26
N ALA A 175 -4.07 -12.53 0.87
CA ALA A 175 -4.95 -13.52 0.28
C ALA A 175 -6.07 -13.95 1.25
N GLY A 176 -5.75 -14.07 2.55
CA GLY A 176 -6.72 -14.31 3.61
C GLY A 176 -7.77 -13.19 3.69
N ALA A 177 -7.32 -11.94 3.79
CA ALA A 177 -8.21 -10.78 3.83
C ALA A 177 -9.10 -10.68 2.57
N TYR A 178 -8.53 -10.92 1.38
CA TYR A 178 -9.27 -10.96 0.13
C TYR A 178 -10.38 -12.02 0.15
N ARG A 179 -10.05 -13.26 0.53
CA ARG A 179 -11.04 -14.34 0.65
C ARG A 179 -12.15 -14.00 1.65
N ASP A 180 -11.80 -13.37 2.77
CA ASP A 180 -12.77 -12.96 3.78
C ASP A 180 -13.75 -11.91 3.24
N TYR A 181 -13.26 -10.88 2.56
CA TYR A 181 -14.12 -9.83 1.97
C TYR A 181 -14.93 -10.35 0.80
N ARG A 182 -14.38 -11.26 0.00
CA ARG A 182 -15.12 -11.99 -1.04
C ARG A 182 -16.24 -12.85 -0.45
N GLY A 183 -15.95 -13.62 0.59
CA GLY A 183 -16.94 -14.46 1.29
C GLY A 183 -18.07 -13.63 1.93
N LYS A 184 -17.79 -12.39 2.32
CA LYS A 184 -18.79 -11.42 2.81
C LYS A 184 -19.56 -10.69 1.70
N GLY A 185 -19.23 -10.92 0.43
CA GLY A 185 -19.90 -10.32 -0.72
C GLY A 185 -19.48 -8.89 -1.06
N PHE A 186 -18.38 -8.38 -0.47
CA PHE A 186 -17.86 -7.04 -0.79
C PHE A 186 -16.96 -7.01 -2.02
N ILE A 187 -16.43 -8.16 -2.43
CA ILE A 187 -15.65 -8.32 -3.68
C ILE A 187 -16.48 -9.15 -4.65
N GLN A 188 -16.85 -8.56 -5.78
CA GLN A 188 -17.65 -9.24 -6.81
C GLN A 188 -16.77 -10.10 -7.72
N ASN A 189 -17.35 -11.18 -8.26
CA ASN A 189 -16.71 -12.04 -9.26
C ASN A 189 -16.63 -11.34 -10.62
N ASN A 190 -15.77 -10.34 -10.76
CA ASN A 190 -15.40 -9.82 -12.07
C ASN A 190 -13.94 -10.16 -12.30
N ILE A 191 -13.69 -11.38 -12.78
CA ILE A 191 -12.50 -11.74 -13.55
C ILE A 191 -12.95 -11.73 -15.01
#